data_AF-A0A430R3U5-F1
#
_entry.id   AF-A0A430R3U5-F1
#
_cell.length_a   1.000
_cell.length_b   1.000
_cell.length_c   1.000
_cell.angle_alpha   90.00
_cell.angle_beta   90.00
_cell.angle_gamma   90.00
#
_symmetry.space_group_name_H-M   'P 1'
#
loop_
_entity.id
_entity.type
_entity.pdbx_description
1 polymer ?
#
loop_
_entity_poly.entity_id
_entity_poly.type
_entity_poly.pdbx_seq_one_letter_code
_entity_poly.pdbx_strand_id
1 'polypeptide(L)'
;PRVMDLDSAAADALHLARLATHVVASEEAERALGGLEALEALFPGAFVAVTRGARGVAWPGGHVEALPLEPKDTTGAGDVFHGAFAWALARGWGEVGALRVANAVAGLYVARGQVPSWTEVERWMHG
;
A
#
# COMPACT_ATOMS: atom_id res chain seq x y z
N PRO A 1 -1.18 14.05 7.12
CA PRO A 1 -1.77 12.72 6.89
C PRO A 1 -1.34 11.78 8.03
N ARG A 2 -2.22 10.90 8.49
CA ARG A 2 -1.93 9.80 9.43
C ARG A 2 -2.13 8.49 8.66
N VAL A 3 -1.04 7.76 8.43
CA VAL A 3 -1.04 6.51 7.65
C VAL A 3 -0.86 5.35 8.62
N MET A 4 -1.73 4.35 8.52
CA MET A 4 -1.64 3.10 9.25
C MET A 4 -1.23 1.99 8.29
N ASP A 5 -0.17 1.27 8.64
CA ASP A 5 0.11 -0.07 8.14
C ASP A 5 -0.66 -1.05 9.03
N LEU A 6 -1.71 -1.66 8.48
CA LEU A 6 -2.55 -2.60 9.20
C LEU A 6 -2.22 -4.03 8.76
N ASP A 7 -1.29 -4.66 9.47
CA ASP A 7 -0.78 -5.99 9.17
C ASP A 7 -1.61 -7.13 9.79
N SER A 8 -2.45 -6.81 10.79
CA SER A 8 -3.16 -7.79 11.61
C SER A 8 -4.51 -7.26 12.12
N ALA A 9 -5.39 -8.18 12.53
CA ALA A 9 -6.68 -7.88 13.15
C ALA A 9 -6.59 -7.72 14.69
N ALA A 10 -5.40 -7.47 15.24
CA ALA A 10 -5.21 -7.30 16.67
C ALA A 10 -6.01 -6.09 17.19
N ALA A 11 -6.63 -6.22 18.37
CA ALA A 11 -7.51 -5.18 18.91
C ALA A 11 -6.83 -3.81 19.05
N ASP A 12 -5.56 -3.79 19.49
CA ASP A 12 -4.79 -2.56 19.64
C ASP A 12 -4.45 -1.92 18.29
N ALA A 13 -4.12 -2.73 17.28
CA ALA A 13 -3.91 -2.24 15.91
C ALA A 13 -5.19 -1.62 15.35
N LEU A 14 -6.34 -2.27 15.54
CA LEU A 14 -7.65 -1.73 15.13
C LEU A 14 -8.00 -0.44 15.88
N HIS A 15 -7.65 -0.33 17.16
CA HIS A 15 -7.85 0.90 17.94
C HIS A 15 -7.04 2.07 17.35
N LEU A 16 -5.77 1.85 17.02
CA LEU A 16 -4.92 2.86 16.38
C LEU A 16 -5.38 3.19 14.96
N ALA A 17 -5.80 2.19 14.18
CA ALA A 17 -6.29 2.37 12.82
C ALA A 17 -7.51 3.30 12.74
N ARG A 18 -8.38 3.30 13.76
CA ARG A 18 -9.51 4.25 13.88
C ARG A 18 -9.08 5.71 14.03
N LEU A 19 -7.83 5.95 14.42
CA LEU A 19 -7.24 7.28 14.48
C LEU A 19 -6.49 7.63 13.19
N ALA A 20 -6.45 6.77 12.18
CA ALA A 20 -5.77 7.06 10.93
C ALA A 20 -6.65 7.89 9.98
N THR A 21 -6.02 8.50 8.98
CA THR A 21 -6.75 9.07 7.80
C THR A 21 -6.65 8.16 6.59
N HIS A 22 -5.63 7.30 6.56
CA HIS A 22 -5.38 6.34 5.51
C HIS A 22 -5.00 5.03 6.20
N VAL A 23 -5.73 3.96 5.91
CA VAL A 23 -5.46 2.61 6.40
C VAL A 23 -5.09 1.78 5.18
N VAL A 24 -3.84 1.35 5.11
CA VAL A 24 -3.39 0.40 4.10
C VAL A 24 -3.14 -0.91 4.82
N ALA A 25 -3.92 -1.92 4.47
CA ALA A 25 -3.88 -3.22 5.13
C ALA A 25 -3.09 -4.26 4.30
N SER A 26 -2.62 -5.29 4.98
CA SER A 26 -2.13 -6.51 4.33
C SER A 26 -3.30 -7.37 3.83
N GLU A 27 -3.02 -8.29 2.90
CA GLU A 27 -3.99 -9.31 2.50
C GLU A 27 -4.40 -10.21 3.69
N GLU A 28 -3.50 -10.44 4.63
CA GLU A 28 -3.77 -11.17 5.87
C GLU A 28 -4.82 -10.46 6.72
N ALA A 29 -4.66 -9.15 6.93
CA ALA A 29 -5.61 -8.33 7.67
C ALA A 29 -6.95 -8.23 6.93
N GLU A 30 -6.94 -8.07 5.59
CA GLU A 30 -8.14 -8.12 4.76
C GLU A 30 -8.93 -9.40 5.00
N ARG A 31 -8.26 -10.56 4.89
CA ARG A 31 -8.90 -11.87 5.08
C ARG A 31 -9.44 -12.04 6.50
N ALA A 32 -8.68 -11.59 7.51
CA ALA A 32 -9.08 -11.69 8.91
C ALA A 32 -10.29 -10.79 9.25
N LEU A 33 -10.42 -9.66 8.57
CA LEU A 33 -11.45 -8.64 8.85
C LEU A 33 -12.67 -8.74 7.92
N GLY A 34 -12.68 -9.71 7.00
CA GLY A 34 -13.85 -10.02 6.16
C GLY A 34 -13.86 -9.35 4.79
N GLY A 35 -12.70 -8.91 4.29
CA GLY A 35 -12.55 -8.35 2.95
C GLY A 35 -12.48 -6.82 2.91
N LEU A 36 -12.15 -6.29 1.73
CA LEU A 36 -12.01 -4.85 1.49
C LEU A 36 -13.24 -4.02 1.85
N GLU A 37 -14.44 -4.50 1.54
CA GLU A 37 -15.70 -3.81 1.86
C GLU A 37 -15.92 -3.72 3.39
N ALA A 38 -15.59 -4.79 4.12
CA ALA A 38 -15.66 -4.80 5.58
C ALA A 38 -14.62 -3.86 6.18
N LEU A 39 -13.40 -3.82 5.64
CA LEU A 39 -12.36 -2.87 6.02
C LEU A 39 -12.81 -1.41 5.82
N GLU A 40 -13.40 -1.09 4.67
CA GLU A 40 -13.96 0.25 4.40
C GLU A 40 -15.03 0.64 5.43
N ALA A 41 -15.95 -0.29 5.73
CA ALA A 41 -16.98 -0.07 6.74
C ALA A 41 -16.44 0.09 8.17
N LEU A 42 -15.31 -0.57 8.50
CA LEU A 42 -14.67 -0.50 9.82
C LEU A 42 -13.98 0.85 10.10
N PHE A 43 -13.56 1.56 9.06
CA PHE A 43 -12.82 2.82 9.15
C PHE A 43 -13.53 3.96 8.40
N PRO A 44 -14.74 4.35 8.83
CA PRO A 44 -15.53 5.35 8.13
C PRO A 44 -14.79 6.70 8.06
N GLY A 45 -14.69 7.27 6.87
CA GLY A 45 -14.02 8.54 6.60
C GLY A 45 -12.49 8.45 6.46
N ALA A 46 -11.90 7.25 6.63
CA ALA A 46 -10.52 7.00 6.22
C ALA A 46 -10.49 6.49 4.78
N PHE A 47 -9.41 6.79 4.06
CA PHE A 47 -9.08 6.09 2.83
C PHE A 47 -8.60 4.67 3.17
N VAL A 48 -9.12 3.65 2.49
CA VAL A 48 -8.77 2.25 2.74
C VAL A 48 -8.21 1.61 1.47
N ALA A 49 -7.09 0.90 1.60
CA ALA A 49 -6.52 0.08 0.55
C ALA A 49 -5.91 -1.21 1.12
N VAL A 50 -5.67 -2.20 0.26
CA VAL A 50 -5.07 -3.49 0.63
C VAL A 50 -3.94 -3.83 -0.33
N THR A 51 -2.74 -4.05 0.21
CA THR A 51 -1.63 -4.63 -0.55
C THR A 51 -1.82 -6.15 -0.68
N ARG A 52 -1.69 -6.67 -1.89
CA ARG A 52 -1.94 -8.06 -2.26
C ARG A 52 -0.75 -8.71 -2.97
N GLY A 53 0.46 -8.31 -2.58
CA GLY A 53 1.72 -8.83 -3.12
C GLY A 53 1.78 -8.79 -4.66
N ALA A 54 1.90 -9.95 -5.29
CA ALA A 54 1.93 -10.10 -6.75
C ALA A 54 0.65 -9.67 -7.46
N ARG A 55 -0.45 -9.44 -6.73
CA ARG A 55 -1.69 -8.84 -7.27
C ARG A 55 -1.74 -7.34 -7.07
N GLY A 56 -0.69 -6.69 -6.61
CA GLY A 56 -0.60 -5.23 -6.51
C GLY A 56 -1.38 -4.67 -5.32
N VAL A 57 -2.16 -3.61 -5.54
CA VAL A 57 -2.91 -2.92 -4.48
C VAL A 57 -4.33 -2.58 -4.92
N ALA A 58 -5.31 -2.84 -4.05
CA ALA A 58 -6.73 -2.60 -4.31
C ALA A 58 -7.32 -1.61 -3.29
N TRP A 59 -8.33 -0.86 -3.71
CA TRP A 59 -9.14 0.01 -2.84
C TRP A 59 -10.60 -0.02 -3.34
N PRO A 60 -11.57 0.50 -2.56
CA PRO A 60 -12.96 0.55 -3.00
C PRO A 60 -13.10 1.25 -4.36
N GLY A 61 -13.58 0.51 -5.37
CA GLY A 61 -13.76 1.03 -6.73
C GLY A 61 -12.50 1.05 -7.60
N GLY A 62 -11.37 0.49 -7.18
CA GLY A 62 -10.19 0.47 -8.04
C GLY A 62 -9.06 -0.49 -7.62
N HIS A 63 -8.11 -0.63 -8.53
CA HIS A 63 -6.99 -1.55 -8.41
C HIS A 63 -5.82 -1.10 -9.27
N VAL A 64 -4.60 -1.40 -8.82
CA VAL A 64 -3.35 -1.26 -9.58
C VAL A 64 -2.63 -2.60 -9.53
N GLU A 65 -2.36 -3.18 -10.70
CA GLU A 65 -1.59 -4.42 -10.83
C GLU A 65 -0.15 -4.26 -10.33
N ALA A 66 0.42 -5.33 -9.80
CA ALA A 66 1.84 -5.37 -9.47
C ALA A 66 2.69 -5.26 -10.74
N LEU A 67 3.94 -4.84 -10.57
CA LEU A 67 4.90 -4.84 -11.65
C LEU A 67 5.19 -6.29 -12.08
N PRO A 68 5.23 -6.59 -13.39
CA PRO A 68 5.51 -7.92 -13.91
C PRO A 68 7.03 -8.20 -13.84
N LEU A 69 7.58 -8.22 -12.63
CA LEU A 69 8.99 -8.43 -12.34
C LEU A 69 9.17 -9.72 -11.53
N GLU A 70 10.25 -10.45 -11.80
CA GLU A 70 10.59 -11.64 -11.02
C GLU A 70 11.08 -11.21 -9.62
N PRO A 71 10.45 -11.70 -8.53
CA PRO A 71 10.84 -11.32 -7.19
C PRO A 71 12.16 -11.99 -6.79
N LYS A 72 13.11 -11.19 -6.29
CA LYS A 72 14.37 -11.70 -5.73
C LYS A 72 14.29 -11.87 -4.22
N ASP A 73 13.78 -10.85 -3.53
CA ASP A 73 13.56 -10.85 -2.08
C ASP A 73 12.36 -9.94 -1.78
N THR A 74 11.40 -10.46 -1.01
CA THR A 74 10.18 -9.72 -0.64
C THR A 74 10.25 -9.11 0.76
N THR A 75 11.34 -9.37 1.49
CA THR A 75 11.55 -8.88 2.86
C THR A 75 11.55 -7.36 2.88
N GLY A 76 10.65 -6.77 3.67
CA GLY A 76 10.51 -5.30 3.78
C GLY A 76 9.76 -4.62 2.63
N ALA A 77 9.18 -5.38 1.69
CA ALA A 77 8.41 -4.79 0.58
C ALA A 77 7.22 -3.95 1.09
N GLY A 78 6.56 -4.38 2.17
CA GLY A 78 5.50 -3.62 2.83
C GLY A 78 6.00 -2.31 3.43
N ASP A 79 7.13 -2.32 4.12
CA ASP A 79 7.74 -1.09 4.68
C ASP A 79 8.10 -0.09 3.57
N VAL A 80 8.70 -0.58 2.49
CA VAL A 80 9.06 0.22 1.32
C VAL A 80 7.82 0.81 0.65
N PHE A 81 6.75 0.01 0.52
CA PHE A 81 5.46 0.47 0.02
C PHE A 81 4.91 1.61 0.88
N HIS A 82 4.78 1.41 2.20
CA HIS A 82 4.20 2.41 3.11
C HIS A 82 5.03 3.68 3.19
N GLY A 83 6.37 3.56 3.17
CA GLY A 83 7.27 4.70 3.09
C GLY A 83 7.07 5.52 1.81
N ALA A 84 6.97 4.86 0.67
CA ALA A 84 6.70 5.52 -0.62
C ALA A 84 5.30 6.13 -0.69
N PHE A 85 4.29 5.46 -0.14
CA PHE A 85 2.93 5.98 -0.06
C PHE A 85 2.87 7.26 0.79
N ALA A 86 3.45 7.22 2.00
CA ALA A 86 3.53 8.37 2.89
C ALA A 86 4.32 9.53 2.25
N TRP A 87 5.42 9.23 1.56
CA TRP A 87 6.21 10.20 0.83
C TRP A 87 5.41 10.88 -0.30
N ALA A 88 4.67 10.11 -1.10
CA ALA A 88 3.85 10.65 -2.18
C ALA A 88 2.71 11.54 -1.64
N LEU A 89 2.02 11.11 -0.58
CA LEU A 89 1.02 11.93 0.11
C LEU A 89 1.62 13.24 0.64
N ALA A 90 2.83 13.19 1.23
CA ALA A 90 3.53 14.38 1.73
C ALA A 90 3.90 15.37 0.60
N ARG A 91 4.03 14.90 -0.64
CA ARG A 91 4.22 15.75 -1.84
C ARG A 91 2.91 16.31 -2.40
N GLY A 92 1.78 16.07 -1.74
CA GLY A 92 0.47 16.56 -2.17
C GLY A 92 -0.19 15.72 -3.26
N TRP A 93 0.27 14.48 -3.47
CA TRP A 93 -0.33 13.58 -4.44
C TRP A 93 -1.62 13.00 -3.85
N GLY A 94 -2.65 12.81 -4.68
CA GLY A 94 -3.86 12.11 -4.28
C GLY A 94 -3.60 10.63 -3.99
N GLU A 95 -4.53 9.98 -3.29
CA GLU A 95 -4.38 8.63 -2.75
C GLU A 95 -4.08 7.60 -3.86
N VAL A 96 -4.83 7.65 -4.96
CA VAL A 96 -4.61 6.76 -6.11
C VAL A 96 -3.23 6.99 -6.76
N GLY A 97 -2.78 8.24 -6.84
CA GLY A 97 -1.44 8.56 -7.34
C GLY A 97 -0.36 8.04 -6.40
N ALA A 98 -0.55 8.18 -5.10
CA ALA A 98 0.34 7.66 -4.08
C ALA A 98 0.41 6.13 -4.10
N LEU A 99 -0.73 5.43 -4.29
CA LEU A 99 -0.76 3.97 -4.45
C LEU A 99 0.04 3.50 -5.67
N ARG A 100 -0.08 4.20 -6.81
CA ARG A 100 0.69 3.88 -8.02
C ARG A 100 2.19 4.01 -7.80
N VAL A 101 2.64 5.09 -7.13
CA VAL A 101 4.05 5.27 -6.75
C VAL A 101 4.50 4.15 -5.82
N ALA A 102 3.77 3.92 -4.74
CA ALA A 102 4.13 2.95 -3.73
C ALA A 102 4.26 1.54 -4.32
N ASN A 103 3.32 1.16 -5.19
CA ASN A 103 3.34 -0.11 -5.90
C ASN A 103 4.57 -0.24 -6.83
N ALA A 104 4.92 0.83 -7.55
CA ALA A 104 6.11 0.86 -8.39
C ALA A 104 7.42 0.77 -7.58
N VAL A 105 7.54 1.53 -6.50
CA VAL A 105 8.72 1.51 -5.62
C VAL A 105 8.90 0.13 -5.02
N ALA A 106 7.83 -0.46 -4.46
CA ALA A 106 7.88 -1.78 -3.86
C ALA A 106 8.21 -2.88 -4.89
N GLY A 107 7.59 -2.85 -6.07
CA GLY A 107 7.88 -3.82 -7.14
C GLY A 107 9.34 -3.78 -7.62
N LEU A 108 9.88 -2.57 -7.83
CA LEU A 108 11.29 -2.39 -8.19
C LEU A 108 12.24 -2.83 -7.07
N TYR A 109 11.89 -2.53 -5.82
CA TYR A 109 12.65 -2.98 -4.65
C TYR A 109 12.70 -4.51 -4.58
N VAL A 110 11.56 -5.18 -4.72
CA VAL A 110 11.47 -6.65 -4.64
C VAL A 110 12.32 -7.34 -5.72
N ALA A 111 12.40 -6.74 -6.92
CA ALA A 111 13.20 -7.28 -8.01
C ALA A 111 14.71 -7.06 -7.84
N ARG A 112 15.14 -6.05 -7.06
CA ARG A 112 16.54 -5.57 -7.05
C ARG A 112 17.23 -5.65 -5.68
N GLY A 113 16.44 -5.62 -4.60
CA GLY A 113 16.89 -5.53 -3.21
C GLY A 113 17.32 -4.13 -2.76
N GLN A 114 16.94 -3.07 -3.49
CA GLN A 114 17.31 -1.68 -3.20
C GLN A 114 16.15 -0.74 -3.50
N VAL A 115 15.93 0.26 -2.64
CA VAL A 115 14.89 1.28 -2.88
C VAL A 115 15.29 2.08 -4.13
N PRO A 116 14.43 2.15 -5.16
CA PRO A 116 14.76 2.81 -6.42
C PRO A 116 14.86 4.33 -6.28
N SER A 117 15.58 4.95 -7.21
CA SER A 117 15.56 6.40 -7.40
C SER A 117 14.24 6.87 -8.02
N TRP A 118 13.91 8.15 -7.83
CA TRP A 118 12.70 8.74 -8.41
C TRP A 118 12.65 8.62 -9.95
N THR A 119 13.80 8.81 -10.62
CA THR A 119 13.92 8.65 -12.07
C THR A 119 13.53 7.26 -12.55
N GLU A 120 13.82 6.22 -11.77
CA GLU A 120 13.45 4.84 -12.12
C GLU A 120 11.96 4.59 -11.94
N VAL A 121 11.36 5.18 -10.91
CA VAL A 121 9.91 5.13 -10.66
C VAL A 121 9.15 5.86 -11.76
N GLU A 122 9.56 7.08 -12.13
CA GLU A 122 8.93 7.86 -13.20
C GLU A 122 8.97 7.14 -14.54
N ARG A 123 10.10 6.54 -14.91
CA ARG A 123 10.21 5.75 -16.16
C ARG A 123 9.18 4.64 -16.23
N TRP A 124 8.84 4.02 -15.09
CA TRP A 124 7.82 3.00 -15.05
C TRP A 124 6.40 3.59 -15.13
N MET A 125 6.15 4.69 -14.42
CA MET A 125 4.82 5.31 -14.39
C MET A 125 4.37 5.94 -15.72
N HIS A 126 5.33 6.25 -16.61
CA HIS A 126 5.08 6.83 -17.94
C HIS A 126 5.29 5.84 -19.09
N GLY A 127 5.60 4.58 -18.78
CA GLY A 127 5.82 3.50 -19.76
C GLY A 127 4.56 2.73 -20.11
#